data_AF-A0A9E4ZZG2-F1
#
_entry.id   AF-A0A9E4ZZG2-F1
#
_cell.length_a   1.000
_cell.length_b   1.000
_cell.length_c   1.000
_cell.angle_alpha   90.00
_cell.angle_beta   90.00
_cell.angle_gamma   90.00
#
_symmetry.space_group_name_H-M   'P 1'
#
loop_
_entity.id
_entity.type
_entity.pdbx_description
1 polymer ?
#
loop_
_entity_poly.entity_id
_entity_poly.type
_entity_poly.pdbx_seq_one_letter_code
_entity_poly.pdbx_strand_id
1 'polypeptide(L)' 'MHKIINIENMWKTTLTKAKKDGNFLRTSVPQPIVKKFDLDPKHWDLDWDMDKKDGEWIMIVKPVKKESKKKKED' A
#
# COMPACT_ATOMS: atom_id res chain seq x y z
N MET A 1 -15.92 16.30 7.89
CA MET A 1 -16.19 15.85 6.51
C MET A 1 -15.73 14.40 6.39
N HIS A 2 -16.65 13.45 6.30
CA HIS A 2 -16.29 12.04 6.08
C HIS A 2 -16.13 11.81 4.57
N LYS A 3 -14.92 11.42 4.13
CA LYS A 3 -14.71 11.04 2.73
C LYS A 3 -15.36 9.68 2.50
N ILE A 4 -16.37 9.64 1.64
CA ILE A 4 -16.96 8.39 1.15
C ILE A 4 -15.97 7.79 0.14
N ILE A 5 -15.42 6.62 0.45
CA ILE A 5 -14.62 5.83 -0.48
C ILE A 5 -15.59 4.91 -1.23
N ASN A 6 -15.78 5.13 -2.53
CA ASN A 6 -16.54 4.23 -3.39
C ASN A 6 -15.64 3.07 -3.79
N ILE A 7 -15.95 1.85 -3.34
CA ILE A 7 -15.20 0.63 -3.70
C ILE A 7 -15.89 0.01 -4.91
N GLU A 8 -15.41 0.31 -6.11
CA GLU A 8 -16.02 -0.17 -7.35
C GLU A 8 -15.57 -1.59 -7.76
N ASN A 9 -14.51 -2.13 -7.15
CA ASN A 9 -13.97 -3.45 -7.49
C ASN A 9 -13.39 -4.17 -6.26
N MET A 10 -13.79 -5.43 -6.03
CA MET A 10 -13.27 -6.27 -4.95
C MET A 10 -12.23 -7.27 -5.49
N TRP A 11 -10.95 -6.92 -5.39
CA TRP A 11 -9.86 -7.84 -5.73
C TRP A 11 -9.38 -8.58 -4.48
N LYS A 12 -9.22 -9.90 -4.58
CA LYS A 12 -8.72 -10.75 -3.50
C LYS A 12 -7.31 -11.24 -3.83
N THR A 13 -6.39 -11.04 -2.90
CA THR A 13 -5.02 -11.55 -2.98
C THR A 13 -4.69 -12.32 -1.70
N THR A 14 -3.76 -13.26 -1.79
CA THR A 14 -3.36 -14.10 -0.65
C THR A 14 -2.12 -13.52 0.01
N LEU A 15 -2.01 -13.70 1.33
CA LEU A 15 -0.81 -13.36 2.10
C LEU A 15 0.23 -14.48 2.01
N THR A 16 1.50 -14.12 1.83
CA THR A 16 2.65 -15.03 1.86
C THR A 16 3.69 -14.54 2.86
N LYS A 17 4.52 -15.45 3.39
CA LYS A 17 5.62 -15.06 4.29
C LYS A 17 6.72 -14.35 3.52
N ALA A 18 7.23 -13.24 4.07
CA ALA A 18 8.24 -12.41 3.43
C ALA A 18 9.65 -13.04 3.38
N LYS A 19 10.04 -13.78 4.44
CA LYS A 19 11.30 -14.51 4.60
C LYS A 19 11.12 -15.65 5.62
N LYS A 20 12.09 -16.57 5.72
CA LYS A 20 12.08 -17.68 6.71
C LYS A 20 12.15 -17.19 8.16
N ASP A 21 12.86 -16.08 8.43
CA ASP A 21 13.19 -15.65 9.81
C ASP A 21 12.48 -14.35 10.24
N GLY A 22 11.57 -13.82 9.41
CA GLY A 22 10.87 -12.56 9.68
C GLY A 22 9.38 -12.75 9.90
N ASN A 23 8.80 -12.02 10.85
CA ASN A 23 7.37 -12.00 11.16
C ASN A 23 6.53 -11.16 10.15
N PHE A 24 7.07 -10.87 8.97
CA PHE A 24 6.41 -10.03 7.98
C PHE A 24 5.62 -10.86 6.98
N LEU A 25 4.41 -10.39 6.67
CA LEU A 25 3.59 -10.91 5.58
C LEU A 25 3.72 -9.99 4.36
N ARG A 26 3.54 -10.57 3.16
CA ARG A 26 3.48 -9.87 1.89
C ARG A 26 2.22 -10.27 1.17
N THR A 27 1.65 -9.35 0.40
CA THR A 27 0.63 -9.68 -0.58
C THR A 27 0.99 -9.04 -1.92
N SER A 28 0.51 -9.64 -3.01
CA SER A 28 0.63 -9.04 -4.33
C SER A 28 -0.38 -7.90 -4.45
N VAL A 29 0.04 -6.79 -5.05
CA VAL A 29 -0.89 -5.73 -5.46
C VAL A 29 -1.49 -6.12 -6.82
N PRO A 30 -2.83 -6.17 -6.97
CA PRO A 30 -3.46 -6.49 -8.26
C PRO A 30 -2.95 -5.60 -9.40
N GLN A 31 -2.67 -6.21 -10.56
CA GLN A 31 -2.10 -5.52 -11.73
C GLN A 31 -2.91 -4.28 -12.19
N PRO A 32 -4.26 -4.25 -12.13
CA PRO A 32 -5.01 -3.05 -12.45
C PRO A 32 -4.69 -1.84 -11.55
N ILE A 33 -4.42 -2.07 -10.25
CA ILE A 33 -3.99 -1.01 -9.32
C ILE A 33 -2.62 -0.50 -9.73
N VAL A 34 -1.68 -1.41 -9.97
CA VAL A 34 -0.31 -1.08 -10.39
C VAL A 34 -0.33 -0.19 -11.63
N LYS A 35 -1.13 -0.54 -12.63
CA LYS A 35 -1.28 0.27 -13.86
C LYS A 35 -1.97 1.60 -13.62
N LYS A 36 -3.04 1.63 -12.82
CA LYS A 36 -3.82 2.85 -12.57
C LYS A 36 -2.99 3.93 -11.85
N PHE A 37 -2.09 3.51 -10.97
CA PHE A 37 -1.24 4.41 -10.19
C PHE A 37 0.20 4.48 -10.66
N ASP A 38 0.56 3.80 -11.75
CA ASP A 38 1.93 3.68 -12.28
C ASP A 38 2.96 3.34 -11.17
N LEU A 39 2.64 2.32 -10.39
CA LEU A 39 3.46 1.93 -9.24
C LEU A 39 4.75 1.24 -9.68
N ASP A 40 5.87 1.93 -9.52
CA ASP A 40 7.22 1.38 -9.65
C ASP A 40 7.90 1.27 -8.27
N PRO A 41 8.32 0.07 -7.84
CA PRO A 41 9.09 -0.13 -6.61
C PRO A 41 10.35 0.73 -6.49
N LYS A 42 10.90 1.26 -7.59
CA LYS A 42 12.07 2.14 -7.59
C LYS A 42 11.72 3.59 -7.24
N HIS A 43 10.49 4.01 -7.49
CA HIS A 43 10.08 5.42 -7.43
C HIS A 43 9.04 5.70 -6.36
N TRP A 44 8.35 4.66 -5.88
CA TRP A 44 7.24 4.81 -4.94
C TRP A 44 7.46 3.95 -3.71
N ASP A 45 7.14 4.52 -2.55
CA ASP A 45 6.85 3.81 -1.32
C ASP A 45 5.33 3.78 -1.09
N LEU A 46 4.89 2.99 -0.12
CA LEU A 46 3.49 2.89 0.27
C LEU A 46 3.36 3.28 1.74
N ASP A 47 2.54 4.29 2.00
CA ASP A 47 2.09 4.65 3.35
C ASP A 47 0.82 3.88 3.70
N TRP A 48 0.76 3.40 4.93
CA TRP A 48 -0.32 2.55 5.42
C TRP A 48 -0.97 3.23 6.61
N ASP A 49 -2.29 3.27 6.59
CA ASP A 49 -3.12 3.75 7.67
C ASP A 49 -4.22 2.72 7.97
N MET A 50 -4.73 2.74 9.18
CA MET A 50 -5.78 1.82 9.63
C MET A 50 -6.96 2.60 10.17
N ASP A 51 -8.14 2.26 9.68
CA ASP A 51 -9.41 2.85 10.08
C ASP A 51 -10.43 1.75 10.37
N LYS A 52 -11.53 2.10 11.06
CA LYS A 52 -12.62 1.18 11.33
C LYS A 52 -13.93 1.78 10.84
N LYS A 53 -14.60 1.06 9.93
CA LYS A 53 -15.86 1.50 9.33
C LYS A 53 -16.83 0.33 9.25
N ASP A 54 -18.07 0.56 9.68
CA ASP A 54 -19.15 -0.44 9.63
C ASP A 54 -18.80 -1.78 10.34
N GLY A 55 -17.96 -1.70 11.38
CA GLY A 55 -17.49 -2.86 12.13
C GLY A 55 -16.29 -3.58 11.51
N GLU A 56 -15.88 -3.20 10.30
CA GLU A 56 -14.75 -3.77 9.58
C GLU A 56 -13.49 -2.90 9.71
N TRP A 57 -12.34 -3.55 9.79
CA TRP A 57 -11.05 -2.87 9.69
C TRP A 57 -10.75 -2.56 8.22
N ILE A 58 -10.52 -1.29 7.92
CA ILE A 58 -10.12 -0.83 6.60
C ILE A 58 -8.67 -0.40 6.68
N MET A 59 -7.87 -0.93 5.77
CA MET A 59 -6.49 -0.52 5.58
C MET A 59 -6.42 0.42 4.38
N ILE A 60 -5.94 1.64 4.60
CA ILE A 60 -5.80 2.65 3.56
C ILE A 60 -4.34 2.68 3.15
N VAL A 61 -4.07 2.31 1.90
CA VAL A 61 -2.72 2.29 1.34
C VAL A 61 -2.59 3.42 0.33
N LYS A 62 -1.61 4.31 0.54
CA LYS A 62 -1.36 5.48 -0.32
C LYS A 62 0.04 5.40 -0.93
N PRO A 63 0.18 5.45 -2.27
CA PRO A 63 1.50 5.57 -2.87
C PRO A 63 2.08 6.96 -2.60
N VAL A 64 3.33 6.99 -2.14
CA VAL A 64 4.10 8.21 -1.87
C VAL A 64 5.40 8.15 -2.66
N LYS A 65 5.80 9.27 -3.28
CA LYS A 65 7.05 9.30 -4.05
C LYS A 65 8.22 9.11 -3.09
N LYS A 66 9.17 8.27 -3.49
CA LYS A 66 10.45 8.16 -2.80
C LYS A 66 11.15 9.49 -2.84
N GLU A 67 11.39 10.08 -1.68
CA GLU A 67 12.29 11.22 -1.60
C GLU A 67 13.69 10.76 -1.99
N SER A 68 14.27 11.40 -3.02
CA SER A 68 15.69 11.27 -3.27
C SER A 68 16.39 11.90 -2.07
N LYS A 69 17.01 11.06 -1.23
CA LYS A 69 17.86 11.53 -0.13
C LYS A 69 18.93 12.46 -0.73
N LYS A 70 18.71 13.79 -0.68
CA LYS A 70 19.82 14.73 -0.76
C LYS A 70 20.67 14.43 0.46
N LYS A 71 21.86 13.86 0.25
CA LYS A 71 22.88 13.78 1.31
C LYS A 71 23.03 15.20 1.85
N LYS A 72 22.74 15.40 3.13
CA LYS A 72 23.27 16.56 3.85
C LYS A 72 24.79 16.30 3.91
N GLU A 73 25.53 17.09 3.16
CA GLU A 73 26.97 17.25 3.36
C GLU A 73 27.11 18.13 4.62
N ASP A 74 27.74 17.57 5.65
CA ASP A 74 28.24 18.31 6.81
C ASP A 74 29.60 18.93 6.47
#